data_AF-A0A4Q3E4Q9-F1
#
_entry.id   AF-A0A4Q3E4Q9-F1
#
_cell.length_a   1.000
_cell.length_b   1.000
_cell.length_c   1.000
_cell.angle_alpha   90.00
_cell.angle_beta   90.00
_cell.angle_gamma   90.00
#
_symmetry.space_group_name_H-M   'P 1'
#
loop_
_entity.id
_entity.type
_entity.pdbx_description
1 polymer ?
#
loop_
_entity_poly.entity_id
_entity_poly.type
_entity_poly.pdbx_seq_one_letter_code
_entity_poly.pdbx_strand_id
1 'polypeptide(L)'
;MINDITVNSWEELQTELFRDSWNDKILRHRSNYVYRGLWNSHFDLTTSLMRLGGPYSDLEAHLLRNFRKYAHSTASPGNSVWNWMAVAQHHGLPTRLLDWTYSPYVALHFATAYLRFDIESVIWAVNYVKAKELLPPELKIALDLVGANVFTPEILEPVCASLSELQLLQKKDYVIFLEPPSLDARIVHQ
;
A
#
# COMPACT_ATOMS: atom_id res chain seq x y z
N MET A 1 19.18 14.19 -2.13
CA MET A 1 19.22 14.11 -0.66
C MET A 1 19.00 12.64 -0.31
N ILE A 2 19.88 12.08 0.52
CA ILE A 2 19.69 10.73 1.06
C ILE A 2 18.54 10.86 2.07
N ASN A 3 17.40 10.20 1.78
CA ASN A 3 16.20 10.23 2.63
C ASN A 3 16.29 9.21 3.77
N ASP A 4 17.42 8.52 3.89
CA ASP A 4 17.61 7.41 4.82
C ASP A 4 18.10 7.96 6.17
N ILE A 5 17.51 7.44 7.25
CA ILE A 5 17.83 7.82 8.62
C ILE A 5 18.24 6.56 9.37
N THR A 6 19.49 6.51 9.84
CA THR A 6 19.97 5.45 10.72
C THR A 6 19.72 5.85 12.16
N VAL A 7 19.00 4.99 12.88
CA VAL A 7 18.66 5.17 14.30
C VAL A 7 19.50 4.22 15.15
N ASN A 8 20.10 4.73 16.24
CA ASN A 8 21.03 3.98 17.08
C ASN A 8 20.47 3.67 18.48
N SER A 9 19.31 4.23 18.81
CA SER A 9 18.65 4.01 20.09
C SER A 9 17.14 3.93 19.94
N TRP A 10 16.48 3.36 20.95
CA TRP A 10 15.03 3.34 21.02
C TRP A 10 14.44 4.76 21.02
N GLU A 11 15.06 5.69 21.75
CA GLU A 11 14.60 7.08 21.81
C GLU A 11 14.70 7.81 20.47
N GLU A 12 15.81 7.61 19.74
CA GLU A 12 15.96 8.12 18.37
C GLU A 12 14.88 7.55 17.46
N LEU A 13 14.66 6.23 17.48
CA LEU A 13 13.62 5.59 16.69
C LEU A 13 12.24 6.18 16.97
N GLN A 14 11.89 6.38 18.24
CA GLN A 14 10.63 7.01 18.62
C GLN A 14 10.52 8.44 18.11
N THR A 15 11.58 9.23 18.24
CA THR A 15 11.63 10.61 17.73
C THR A 15 11.41 10.64 16.22
N GLU A 16 12.07 9.74 15.48
CA GLU A 16 11.97 9.68 14.02
C GLU A 16 10.60 9.21 13.53
N LEU A 17 10.04 8.16 14.13
CA LEU A 17 8.73 7.63 13.73
C LEU A 17 7.60 8.65 13.91
N PHE A 18 7.74 9.57 14.87
CA PHE A 18 6.71 10.55 15.24
C PHE A 18 7.07 12.01 14.91
N ARG A 19 8.21 12.27 14.26
CA ARG A 19 8.76 13.62 13.98
C ARG A 19 7.73 14.60 13.43
N ASP A 20 6.95 14.19 12.44
CA ASP A 20 5.94 15.02 11.75
C ASP A 20 4.50 14.60 12.08
N SER A 21 4.28 14.03 13.27
CA SER A 21 2.97 13.53 13.67
C SER A 21 2.06 14.63 14.21
N TRP A 22 2.59 15.71 14.79
CA TRP A 22 1.76 16.80 15.33
C TRP A 22 1.13 17.64 14.21
N ASN A 23 -0.15 17.99 14.35
CA ASN A 23 -0.85 18.82 13.38
C ASN A 23 -1.53 20.02 14.07
N ASP A 24 -0.96 21.22 13.87
CA ASP A 24 -1.44 22.46 14.49
C ASP A 24 -2.87 22.85 14.10
N LYS A 25 -3.34 22.46 12.91
CA LYS A 25 -4.69 22.82 12.44
C LYS A 25 -5.79 22.13 13.24
N ILE A 26 -5.50 20.95 13.78
CA ILE A 26 -6.45 20.09 14.49
C ILE A 26 -6.04 19.81 15.93
N LEU A 27 -4.89 20.36 16.37
CA LEU A 27 -4.34 20.25 17.73
C LEU A 27 -4.24 18.81 18.24
N ARG A 28 -3.82 17.88 17.38
CA ARG A 28 -3.64 16.46 17.72
C ARG A 28 -2.57 15.80 16.86
N HIS A 29 -2.09 14.65 17.31
CA HIS A 29 -1.21 13.80 16.51
C HIS A 29 -2.00 13.12 15.39
N ARG A 30 -1.63 13.43 14.15
CA ARG A 30 -2.09 12.77 12.93
C ARG A 30 -0.94 12.77 11.92
N SER A 31 -0.21 11.65 11.89
CA SER A 31 0.85 11.43 10.91
C SER A 31 0.29 11.39 9.49
N ASN A 32 1.01 12.00 8.56
CA ASN A 32 0.76 11.90 7.12
C ASN A 32 1.53 10.74 6.48
N TYR A 33 2.09 9.84 7.29
CA TYR A 33 2.89 8.71 6.84
C TYR A 33 2.15 7.39 7.01
N VAL A 34 2.41 6.50 6.08
CA VAL A 34 2.18 5.06 6.23
C VAL A 34 3.53 4.35 6.26
N TYR A 35 3.57 3.22 6.94
CA TYR A 35 4.80 2.52 7.29
C TYR A 35 4.78 1.07 6.79
N ARG A 36 5.95 0.55 6.45
CA ARG A 36 6.16 -0.88 6.14
C ARG A 36 7.50 -1.32 6.71
N GLY A 37 7.48 -2.27 7.64
CA GLY A 37 8.69 -2.83 8.23
C GLY A 37 9.15 -4.08 7.50
N LEU A 38 10.46 -4.18 7.29
CA LEU A 38 11.13 -5.35 6.74
C LEU A 38 12.32 -5.68 7.64
N TRP A 39 12.52 -6.96 7.93
CA TRP A 39 13.60 -7.42 8.81
C TRP A 39 14.99 -7.36 8.16
N ASN A 40 15.07 -7.11 6.85
CA ASN A 40 16.31 -6.97 6.10
C ASN A 40 16.29 -5.67 5.30
N SER A 41 17.25 -4.79 5.58
CA SER A 41 17.44 -3.50 4.91
C SER A 41 17.76 -3.62 3.42
N HIS A 42 18.24 -4.79 2.97
CA HIS A 42 18.48 -5.07 1.55
C HIS A 42 17.21 -5.46 0.78
N PHE A 43 16.05 -5.56 1.45
CA PHE A 43 14.79 -5.82 0.76
C PHE A 43 14.19 -4.54 0.18
N ASP A 44 14.09 -4.52 -1.14
CA ASP A 44 13.37 -3.50 -1.87
C ASP A 44 11.84 -3.65 -1.73
N LEU A 45 11.10 -2.60 -2.10
CA LEU A 45 9.65 -2.60 -2.24
C LEU A 45 9.16 -3.39 -3.47
N THR A 46 9.67 -4.61 -3.64
CA THR A 46 9.31 -5.51 -4.74
C THR A 46 8.04 -6.29 -4.38
N THR A 47 7.04 -6.21 -5.25
CA THR A 47 5.74 -6.90 -5.06
C THR A 47 5.84 -8.41 -5.27
N SER A 48 4.85 -9.15 -4.79
CA SER A 48 4.77 -10.59 -5.04
C SER A 48 4.67 -10.92 -6.52
N LEU A 49 3.98 -10.06 -7.29
CA LEU A 49 3.88 -10.15 -8.74
C LEU A 49 5.23 -9.90 -9.43
N MET A 50 5.97 -8.85 -9.06
CA MET A 50 7.26 -8.52 -9.69
C MET A 50 8.30 -9.63 -9.51
N ARG A 51 8.25 -10.36 -8.39
CA ARG A 51 9.13 -11.51 -8.13
C ARG A 51 8.92 -12.69 -9.09
N LEU A 52 7.81 -12.74 -9.82
CA LEU A 52 7.60 -13.76 -10.85
C LEU A 52 8.52 -13.55 -12.07
N GLY A 53 9.04 -12.33 -12.26
CA GLY A 53 9.86 -11.96 -13.42
C GLY A 53 9.06 -11.90 -14.73
N GLY A 54 9.75 -11.59 -15.83
CA GLY A 54 9.15 -11.51 -17.16
C GLY A 54 8.13 -10.37 -17.32
N PRO A 55 7.20 -10.45 -18.28
CA PRO A 55 6.14 -9.46 -18.50
C PRO A 55 5.01 -9.60 -17.45
N TYR A 56 5.35 -9.39 -16.18
CA TYR A 56 4.45 -9.63 -15.05
C TYR A 56 3.18 -8.76 -15.07
N SER A 57 3.20 -7.59 -15.73
CA SER A 57 2.02 -6.74 -15.92
C SER A 57 0.92 -7.45 -16.72
N ASP A 58 1.30 -8.18 -17.76
CA ASP A 58 0.35 -8.91 -18.61
C ASP A 58 -0.15 -10.16 -17.88
N LEU A 59 0.71 -10.78 -17.08
CA LEU A 59 0.39 -11.95 -16.28
C LEU A 59 -0.66 -11.65 -15.20
N GLU A 60 -0.59 -10.49 -14.55
CA GLU A 60 -1.52 -10.12 -13.46
C GLU A 60 -2.98 -10.16 -13.90
N ALA A 61 -3.29 -9.63 -15.09
CA ALA A 61 -4.65 -9.63 -15.63
C ALA A 61 -5.18 -11.07 -15.82
N HIS A 62 -4.32 -11.99 -16.28
CA HIS A 62 -4.66 -13.40 -16.44
C HIS A 62 -4.83 -14.11 -15.10
N LEU A 63 -3.94 -13.85 -14.14
CA LEU A 63 -4.03 -14.40 -12.78
C LEU A 63 -5.33 -13.96 -12.10
N LEU A 64 -5.64 -12.67 -12.15
CA LEU A 64 -6.84 -12.12 -11.53
C LEU A 64 -8.11 -12.65 -12.20
N ARG A 65 -8.14 -12.73 -13.54
CA ARG A 65 -9.28 -13.32 -14.28
C ARG A 65 -9.53 -14.77 -13.89
N ASN A 66 -8.46 -15.58 -13.80
CA ASN A 66 -8.58 -16.97 -13.39
C ASN A 66 -9.04 -17.07 -11.93
N PHE A 67 -8.48 -16.26 -11.02
CA PHE A 67 -8.91 -16.22 -9.64
C PHE A 67 -10.41 -15.96 -9.50
N ARG A 68 -10.94 -14.92 -10.19
CA ARG A 68 -12.39 -14.60 -10.19
C ARG A 68 -13.26 -15.77 -10.64
N LYS A 69 -12.84 -16.46 -11.71
CA LYS A 69 -13.57 -17.60 -12.26
C LYS A 69 -13.79 -18.72 -11.24
N TYR A 70 -12.82 -18.94 -10.34
CA TYR A 70 -12.86 -20.04 -9.37
C TYR A 70 -13.28 -19.60 -7.96
N ALA A 71 -13.12 -18.32 -7.60
CA ALA A 71 -13.44 -17.78 -6.29
C ALA A 71 -14.93 -17.45 -6.07
N HIS A 72 -15.74 -17.45 -7.14
CA HIS A 72 -17.16 -17.06 -7.10
C HIS A 72 -18.05 -17.84 -6.11
N SER A 73 -17.58 -18.98 -5.57
CA SER A 73 -18.33 -19.77 -4.58
C SER A 73 -18.16 -19.33 -3.13
N THR A 74 -17.20 -18.45 -2.81
CA THR A 74 -16.81 -18.17 -1.40
C THR A 74 -16.72 -16.69 -1.04
N ALA A 75 -16.53 -15.79 -2.02
CA ALA A 75 -16.53 -14.34 -1.80
C ALA A 75 -17.34 -13.66 -2.91
N SER A 76 -18.19 -12.68 -2.54
CA SER A 76 -18.88 -11.81 -3.51
C SER A 76 -18.39 -10.36 -3.36
N PRO A 77 -17.15 -10.03 -3.76
CA PRO A 77 -16.60 -8.68 -3.73
C PRO A 77 -17.23 -7.72 -4.78
N GLY A 78 -18.35 -8.11 -5.39
CA GLY A 78 -18.95 -7.41 -6.52
C GLY A 78 -18.14 -7.53 -7.80
N ASN A 79 -18.26 -6.54 -8.69
CA ASN A 79 -17.60 -6.52 -10.01
C ASN A 79 -16.28 -5.73 -10.01
N SER A 80 -16.01 -4.98 -8.94
CA SER A 80 -14.86 -4.07 -8.84
C SER A 80 -13.54 -4.81 -8.98
N VAL A 81 -12.68 -4.35 -9.91
CA VAL A 81 -11.34 -4.93 -10.07
C VAL A 81 -10.49 -4.78 -8.81
N TRP A 82 -10.68 -3.67 -8.11
CA TRP A 82 -9.93 -3.30 -6.91
C TRP A 82 -10.29 -4.20 -5.72
N ASN A 83 -11.58 -4.49 -5.52
CA ASN A 83 -12.03 -5.46 -4.51
C ASN A 83 -11.47 -6.85 -4.78
N TRP A 84 -11.56 -7.31 -6.03
CA TRP A 84 -11.03 -8.62 -6.42
C TRP A 84 -9.52 -8.72 -6.22
N MET A 85 -8.77 -7.65 -6.47
CA MET A 85 -7.32 -7.62 -6.27
C MET A 85 -6.96 -7.71 -4.78
N ALA A 86 -7.67 -6.99 -3.92
CA ALA A 86 -7.50 -7.09 -2.47
C ALA A 86 -7.79 -8.53 -1.98
N VAL A 87 -8.96 -9.07 -2.30
CA VAL A 87 -9.32 -10.45 -1.94
C VAL A 87 -8.29 -11.46 -2.46
N ALA A 88 -7.86 -11.33 -3.71
CA ALA A 88 -6.88 -12.22 -4.30
C ALA A 88 -5.53 -12.21 -3.54
N GLN A 89 -5.06 -11.04 -3.12
CA GLN A 89 -3.84 -10.92 -2.31
C GLN A 89 -3.98 -11.67 -0.98
N HIS A 90 -5.13 -11.58 -0.28
CA HIS A 90 -5.37 -12.32 0.97
C HIS A 90 -5.43 -13.84 0.79
N HIS A 91 -5.74 -14.30 -0.41
CA HIS A 91 -5.68 -15.72 -0.80
C HIS A 91 -4.32 -16.13 -1.37
N GLY A 92 -3.30 -15.25 -1.31
CA GLY A 92 -1.93 -15.56 -1.72
C GLY A 92 -1.70 -15.47 -3.23
N LEU A 93 -2.64 -14.91 -4.01
CA LEU A 93 -2.38 -14.63 -5.42
C LEU A 93 -1.29 -13.54 -5.51
N PRO A 94 -0.27 -13.72 -6.36
CA PRO A 94 0.67 -12.65 -6.64
C PRO A 94 -0.04 -11.43 -7.25
N THR A 95 0.08 -10.27 -6.60
CA THR A 95 -0.49 -8.99 -7.04
C THR A 95 0.55 -7.88 -6.96
N ARG A 96 0.25 -6.74 -7.61
CA ARG A 96 1.04 -5.51 -7.49
C ARG A 96 0.92 -4.80 -6.13
N LEU A 97 0.06 -5.29 -5.24
CA LEU A 97 -0.18 -4.64 -3.95
C LEU A 97 0.96 -4.93 -2.98
N LEU A 98 1.17 -3.97 -2.07
CA LEU A 98 2.03 -4.09 -0.91
C LEU A 98 1.21 -3.69 0.31
N ASP A 99 1.41 -4.41 1.40
CA ASP A 99 0.79 -4.07 2.69
C ASP A 99 1.52 -2.89 3.35
N TRP A 100 0.75 -1.90 3.76
CA TRP A 100 1.23 -0.74 4.51
C TRP A 100 0.33 -0.54 5.72
N THR A 101 0.86 0.01 6.80
CA THR A 101 0.12 0.27 8.02
C THR A 101 0.23 1.74 8.42
N TYR A 102 -0.84 2.29 9.00
CA TYR A 102 -0.77 3.61 9.64
C TYR A 102 -0.03 3.57 10.98
N SER A 103 0.17 2.39 11.56
CA SER A 103 0.83 2.23 12.86
C SER A 103 2.33 2.00 12.69
N PRO A 104 3.18 2.94 13.13
CA PRO A 104 4.63 2.75 13.09
C PRO A 104 5.07 1.54 13.93
N TYR A 105 4.32 1.18 14.98
CA TYR A 105 4.63 0.01 15.80
C TYR A 105 4.27 -1.32 15.14
N VAL A 106 3.23 -1.36 14.30
CA VAL A 106 2.95 -2.56 13.49
C VAL A 106 4.06 -2.76 12.47
N ALA A 107 4.55 -1.68 11.84
CA ALA A 107 5.71 -1.76 10.96
C ALA A 107 6.96 -2.23 11.74
N LEU A 108 7.24 -1.65 12.91
CA LEU A 108 8.34 -2.07 13.77
C LEU A 108 8.24 -3.56 14.16
N HIS A 109 7.05 -4.07 14.46
CA HIS A 109 6.84 -5.50 14.72
C HIS A 109 7.36 -6.34 13.54
N PHE A 110 6.99 -6.02 12.30
CA PHE A 110 7.50 -6.75 11.13
C PHE A 110 9.00 -6.56 10.88
N ALA A 111 9.55 -5.37 11.16
CA ALA A 111 10.99 -5.12 11.07
C ALA A 111 11.79 -5.96 12.09
N THR A 112 11.18 -6.30 13.23
CA THR A 112 11.83 -7.04 14.32
C THR A 112 11.37 -8.50 14.43
N ALA A 113 10.41 -8.93 13.61
CA ALA A 113 9.79 -10.26 13.70
C ALA A 113 10.78 -11.41 13.47
N TYR A 114 11.83 -11.16 12.68
CA TYR A 114 12.91 -12.12 12.40
C TYR A 114 14.24 -11.52 12.84
N LEU A 115 14.59 -11.71 14.12
CA LEU A 115 15.82 -11.16 14.68
C LEU A 115 17.06 -11.83 14.08
N ARG A 116 17.79 -11.04 13.29
CA ARG A 116 19.10 -11.38 12.72
C ARG A 116 20.07 -10.27 13.11
N PHE A 117 20.90 -10.52 14.13
CA PHE A 117 21.82 -9.49 14.65
C PHE A 117 22.92 -9.08 13.66
N ASP A 118 23.11 -9.87 12.59
CA ASP A 118 24.03 -9.62 11.49
C ASP A 118 23.45 -8.75 10.37
N ILE A 119 22.14 -8.45 10.42
CA ILE A 119 21.42 -7.79 9.34
C ILE A 119 20.60 -6.64 9.91
N GLU A 120 20.76 -5.44 9.34
CA GLU A 120 19.95 -4.30 9.72
C GLU A 120 18.50 -4.48 9.23
N SER A 121 17.54 -4.06 10.04
CA SER A 121 16.14 -3.97 9.64
C SER A 121 15.82 -2.58 9.08
N VAL A 122 14.71 -2.45 8.35
CA VAL A 122 14.27 -1.17 7.77
C VAL A 122 12.79 -0.93 8.01
N ILE A 123 12.44 0.32 8.29
CA ILE A 123 11.07 0.81 8.28
C ILE A 123 10.95 1.83 7.16
N TRP A 124 10.22 1.48 6.11
CA TRP A 124 9.84 2.41 5.06
C TRP A 124 8.73 3.31 5.58
N ALA A 125 8.84 4.61 5.32
CA ALA A 125 7.82 5.60 5.64
C ALA A 125 7.48 6.43 4.39
N VAL A 126 6.22 6.42 3.96
CA VAL A 126 5.78 7.18 2.79
C VAL A 126 4.75 8.22 3.21
N ASN A 127 5.03 9.48 2.90
CA ASN A 127 4.07 10.56 3.07
C ASN A 127 2.97 10.45 2.00
N TYR A 128 1.85 9.81 2.32
CA TYR A 128 0.78 9.53 1.36
C TYR A 128 0.04 10.80 0.91
N VAL A 129 0.08 11.87 1.71
CA VAL A 129 -0.45 13.20 1.34
C VAL A 129 0.41 13.85 0.26
N LYS A 130 1.73 13.77 0.36
CA LYS A 130 2.65 14.23 -0.70
C LYS A 130 2.60 13.32 -1.92
N ALA A 131 2.47 12.01 -1.73
CA ALA A 131 2.35 11.05 -2.84
C ALA A 131 1.12 11.34 -3.72
N LYS A 132 0.02 11.80 -3.13
CA LYS A 132 -1.18 12.27 -3.86
C LYS A 132 -0.86 13.37 -4.88
N GLU A 133 0.15 14.20 -4.65
CA GLU A 133 0.54 15.27 -5.60
C GLU A 133 1.14 14.73 -6.90
N LEU A 134 1.58 13.47 -6.92
CA LEU A 134 2.16 12.79 -8.08
C LEU A 134 1.12 12.01 -8.90
N LEU A 135 -0.13 11.96 -8.43
CA LEU A 135 -1.21 11.26 -9.10
C LEU A 135 -1.60 11.95 -10.43
N PRO A 136 -2.09 11.17 -11.41
CA PRO A 136 -2.80 11.70 -12.56
C PRO A 136 -3.94 12.65 -12.13
N PRO A 137 -4.23 13.71 -12.90
CA PRO A 137 -5.24 14.71 -12.55
C PRO A 137 -6.62 14.12 -12.23
N GLU A 138 -7.06 13.12 -12.98
CA GLU A 138 -8.36 12.46 -12.82
C GLU A 138 -8.50 11.80 -11.44
N LEU A 139 -7.45 11.09 -11.02
CA LEU A 139 -7.37 10.42 -9.73
C LEU A 139 -7.26 11.43 -8.58
N LYS A 140 -6.47 12.50 -8.78
CA LYS A 140 -6.32 13.56 -7.78
C LYS A 140 -7.64 14.28 -7.52
N ILE A 141 -8.36 14.63 -8.59
CA ILE A 141 -9.68 15.28 -8.51
C ILE A 141 -10.68 14.39 -7.75
N ALA A 142 -10.69 13.08 -8.03
CA ALA A 142 -11.58 12.14 -7.35
C ALA A 142 -11.39 12.16 -5.82
N LEU A 143 -10.12 12.18 -5.35
CA LEU A 143 -9.80 12.28 -3.93
C LEU A 143 -10.13 13.65 -3.33
N ASP A 144 -9.87 14.73 -4.07
CA ASP A 144 -10.14 16.10 -3.61
C ASP A 144 -11.63 16.36 -3.41
N LEU A 145 -12.50 15.82 -4.28
CA LEU A 145 -13.95 15.96 -4.18
C LEU A 145 -14.53 15.38 -2.88
N VAL A 146 -13.93 14.32 -2.36
CA VAL A 146 -14.36 13.64 -1.13
C VAL A 146 -13.52 14.01 0.09
N GLY A 147 -12.50 14.87 -0.07
CA GLY A 147 -11.59 15.25 1.01
C GLY A 147 -10.72 14.12 1.53
N ALA A 148 -10.44 13.09 0.70
CA ALA A 148 -9.64 11.93 1.06
C ALA A 148 -8.21 12.03 0.54
N ASN A 149 -7.33 11.18 1.08
CA ASN A 149 -5.94 11.00 0.63
C ASN A 149 -5.62 9.55 0.24
N VAL A 150 -6.59 8.66 0.39
CA VAL A 150 -6.51 7.22 0.11
C VAL A 150 -7.78 6.84 -0.63
N PHE A 151 -7.67 5.95 -1.59
CA PHE A 151 -8.80 5.45 -2.35
C PHE A 151 -9.49 4.34 -1.59
N THR A 152 -10.81 4.36 -1.58
CA THR A 152 -11.58 3.13 -1.49
C THR A 152 -11.97 2.69 -2.91
N PRO A 153 -12.30 1.41 -3.13
CA PRO A 153 -12.83 0.93 -4.41
C PRO A 153 -14.01 1.76 -4.93
N GLU A 154 -14.87 2.28 -4.06
CA GLU A 154 -16.00 3.15 -4.42
C GLU A 154 -15.56 4.51 -4.99
N ILE A 155 -14.41 5.02 -4.56
CA ILE A 155 -13.81 6.27 -5.09
C ILE A 155 -13.05 5.98 -6.38
N LEU A 156 -12.34 4.86 -6.46
CA LEU A 156 -11.43 4.55 -7.57
C LEU A 156 -12.15 4.00 -8.80
N GLU A 157 -13.12 3.10 -8.62
CA GLU A 157 -13.80 2.42 -9.71
C GLU A 157 -14.51 3.35 -10.70
N PRO A 158 -15.19 4.45 -10.30
CA PRO A 158 -15.82 5.38 -11.23
C PRO A 158 -14.85 6.14 -12.14
N VAL A 159 -13.58 6.29 -11.72
CA VAL A 159 -12.56 7.04 -12.47
C VAL A 159 -11.51 6.15 -13.13
N CYS A 160 -11.37 4.91 -12.67
CA CYS A 160 -10.47 3.91 -13.20
C CYS A 160 -11.06 2.52 -12.89
N ALA A 161 -11.65 1.87 -13.89
CA ALA A 161 -12.36 0.61 -13.73
C ALA A 161 -11.47 -0.62 -14.01
N SER A 162 -10.27 -0.42 -14.58
CA SER A 162 -9.37 -1.50 -14.98
C SER A 162 -7.89 -1.20 -14.74
N LEU A 163 -7.06 -2.25 -14.67
CA LEU A 163 -5.59 -2.13 -14.59
C LEU A 163 -5.00 -1.52 -15.87
N SER A 164 -5.64 -1.76 -17.02
CA SER A 164 -5.23 -1.18 -18.31
C SER A 164 -5.48 0.32 -18.34
N GLU A 165 -6.64 0.79 -17.87
CA GLU A 165 -6.90 2.22 -17.71
C GLU A 165 -5.89 2.87 -16.78
N LEU A 166 -5.61 2.24 -15.63
CA LEU A 166 -4.64 2.75 -14.67
C LEU A 166 -3.27 2.99 -15.33
N GLN A 167 -2.79 2.03 -16.12
CA GLN A 167 -1.51 2.16 -16.82
C GLN A 167 -1.50 3.29 -17.86
N LEU A 168 -2.66 3.64 -18.43
CA LEU A 168 -2.78 4.66 -19.48
C LEU A 168 -2.92 6.09 -18.95
N LEU A 169 -3.35 6.27 -17.69
CA LEU A 169 -3.59 7.60 -17.10
C LEU A 169 -2.35 8.50 -17.11
N GLN A 170 -1.16 7.93 -16.90
CA GLN A 170 0.08 8.71 -16.89
C GLN A 170 1.29 7.82 -17.19
N LYS A 171 2.26 8.34 -17.96
CA LYS A 171 3.52 7.64 -18.26
C LYS A 171 4.52 7.66 -17.11
N LYS A 172 4.53 8.73 -16.32
CA LYS A 172 5.41 8.88 -15.15
C LYS A 172 4.86 8.02 -14.02
N ASP A 173 5.75 7.32 -13.33
CA ASP A 173 5.40 6.47 -12.19
C ASP A 173 4.69 7.26 -11.08
N TYR A 174 3.71 6.59 -10.48
CA TYR A 174 2.92 7.08 -9.35
C TYR A 174 2.46 5.90 -8.51
N VAL A 175 2.08 6.17 -7.27
CA VAL A 175 1.56 5.17 -6.34
C VAL A 175 0.14 5.51 -5.92
N ILE A 176 -0.66 4.49 -5.70
CA ILE A 176 -2.01 4.59 -5.16
C ILE A 176 -2.03 3.90 -3.80
N PHE A 177 -2.61 4.59 -2.82
CA PHE A 177 -2.99 3.96 -1.56
C PHE A 177 -4.45 3.54 -1.67
N LEU A 178 -4.71 2.25 -1.49
CA LEU A 178 -6.02 1.64 -1.60
C LEU A 178 -6.38 1.01 -0.26
N GLU A 179 -7.51 1.42 0.30
CA GLU A 179 -8.12 0.85 1.48
C GLU A 179 -9.35 0.04 1.02
N PRO A 180 -9.21 -1.30 0.85
CA PRO A 180 -10.34 -2.12 0.43
C PRO A 180 -11.36 -2.19 1.56
N PRO A 181 -12.66 -2.36 1.24
CA PRO A 181 -13.66 -2.58 2.26
C PRO A 181 -13.34 -3.87 3.02
N SER A 182 -13.84 -3.96 4.25
CA SER A 182 -13.80 -5.15 5.10
C SER A 182 -14.59 -6.32 4.51
N LEU A 183 -14.13 -6.86 3.37
CA LEU A 183 -14.80 -7.90 2.59
C LEU A 183 -14.52 -9.32 3.12
N ASP A 184 -13.50 -9.47 3.95
CA ASP A 184 -13.06 -10.72 4.58
C ASP A 184 -12.64 -10.41 6.02
N ALA A 185 -12.92 -11.30 6.97
CA ALA A 185 -12.42 -11.19 8.34
C ALA A 185 -10.89 -11.06 8.41
N ARG A 186 -10.17 -11.60 7.43
CA ARG A 186 -8.71 -11.44 7.28
C ARG A 186 -8.29 -10.03 6.87
N ILE A 187 -9.15 -9.27 6.19
CA ILE A 187 -8.93 -7.84 5.86
C ILE A 187 -9.11 -6.97 7.11
N VAL A 188 -10.03 -7.34 8.00
CA VAL A 188 -10.38 -6.57 9.21
C VAL A 188 -9.29 -6.58 10.28
N HIS A 189 -8.41 -7.59 10.27
CA HIS A 189 -7.39 -7.78 11.31
C HIS A 189 -5.98 -7.27 10.93
N GLN A 190 -5.85 -6.43 9.89
CA GLN A 190 -4.59 -5.80 9.48
C GLN A 190 -4.42 -4.38 10.02
#